data_AF-A0A8E2B889-F1
#
_entry.id   AF-A0A8E2B889-F1
#
_cell.length_a   1.000
_cell.length_b   1.000
_cell.length_c   1.000
_cell.angle_alpha   90.00
_cell.angle_beta   90.00
_cell.angle_gamma   90.00
#
_symmetry.space_group_name_H-M   'P 1'
#
loop_
_entity.id
_entity.type
_entity.pdbx_description
1 polymer ?
#
loop_
_entity_poly.entity_id
_entity_poly.type
_entity_poly.pdbx_seq_one_letter_code
_entity_poly.pdbx_strand_id
1 'polypeptide(L)'
;ALSWDPIGKTLITQQLRDHHNNLILPTVPILLVDVWEHAFYLDYKNVKPDYVNALWNIFNWAEISKRFDNAVAGGNGLLLS
;
A
#
# COMPACT_ATOMS: atom_id res chain seq x y z
N ALA A 1 0.05 -4.20 0.55
CA ALA A 1 -0.25 -2.91 -0.10
C ALA A 1 -1.72 -2.85 -0.47
N LEU A 2 -2.35 -1.72 -0.19
CA LEU A 2 -3.65 -1.35 -0.75
C LEU A 2 -3.38 -0.57 -2.04
N SER A 3 -4.00 -0.98 -3.14
CA SER A 3 -3.80 -0.37 -4.46
C SER A 3 -5.12 -0.17 -5.18
N TRP A 4 -5.18 0.86 -6.03
CA TRP A 4 -6.28 1.11 -6.95
C TRP A 4 -6.07 0.34 -8.25
N ASP A 5 -7.05 -0.46 -8.64
CA ASP A 5 -7.15 -1.05 -9.97
C ASP A 5 -8.03 -0.13 -10.85
N PRO A 6 -7.44 0.59 -11.82
CA PRO A 6 -8.17 1.48 -12.72
C PRO A 6 -9.04 0.72 -13.72
N ILE A 7 -8.76 -0.56 -13.99
CA ILE A 7 -9.52 -1.38 -14.95
C ILE A 7 -10.82 -1.83 -14.29
N GLY A 8 -10.72 -2.50 -13.14
CA GLY A 8 -11.87 -2.95 -12.36
C GLY A 8 -12.57 -1.84 -11.57
N LYS A 9 -11.99 -0.63 -11.52
CA LYS A 9 -12.43 0.50 -10.70
C LYS A 9 -12.65 0.09 -9.24
N THR A 10 -11.70 -0.65 -8.69
CA THR A 10 -11.81 -1.23 -7.35
C THR A 10 -10.51 -1.12 -6.58
N LEU A 11 -10.61 -1.15 -5.25
CA LEU A 11 -9.44 -1.27 -4.38
C LEU A 11 -9.11 -2.75 -4.19
N ILE A 12 -7.82 -3.08 -4.29
CA ILE A 12 -7.32 -4.43 -4.09
C ILE A 12 -6.22 -4.44 -3.02
N THR A 13 -6.12 -5.55 -2.30
CA THR A 13 -4.98 -5.84 -1.43
C THR A 13 -4.00 -6.74 -2.15
N GLN A 14 -2.73 -6.33 -2.23
CA GLN A 14 -1.65 -7.11 -2.83
C GLN A 14 -0.45 -7.20 -1.91
N GLN A 15 0.19 -8.36 -1.85
CA GLN A 15 1.44 -8.55 -1.13
C GLN A 15 2.61 -8.53 -2.11
N LEU A 16 3.51 -7.58 -1.95
CA LEU A 16 4.78 -7.58 -2.65
C LEU A 16 5.76 -8.47 -1.89
N ARG A 17 6.57 -9.22 -2.64
CA ARG A 17 7.75 -9.90 -2.08
C ARG A 17 8.97 -9.07 -2.42
N ASP A 18 9.89 -8.99 -1.46
CA ASP A 18 11.07 -8.15 -1.53
C ASP A 18 10.66 -6.71 -1.87
N HIS A 19 11.23 -6.10 -2.89
CA HIS A 19 10.90 -4.72 -3.28
C HIS A 19 10.14 -4.62 -4.60
N HIS A 20 10.00 -5.71 -5.36
CA HIS A 20 9.50 -5.66 -6.74
C HIS A 20 8.76 -6.92 -7.21
N ASN A 21 8.75 -8.01 -6.44
CA ASN A 21 8.10 -9.24 -6.88
C ASN A 21 6.61 -9.23 -6.52
N ASN A 22 5.80 -9.90 -7.36
CA ASN A 22 4.36 -10.05 -7.18
C ASN A 22 3.55 -8.73 -7.29
N LEU A 23 4.06 -7.79 -8.08
CA LEU A 23 3.33 -6.59 -8.48
C LEU A 23 2.25 -6.94 -9.50
N ILE A 24 1.00 -6.61 -9.19
CA ILE A 24 -0.11 -6.70 -10.14
C ILE A 24 -0.18 -5.36 -10.87
N LEU A 25 0.05 -5.36 -12.18
CA LEU A 25 -0.02 -4.17 -13.03
C LEU A 25 -1.22 -4.28 -13.99
N PRO A 26 -1.85 -3.16 -14.38
CA PRO A 26 -1.56 -1.78 -13.98
C PRO A 26 -2.34 -1.40 -12.70
N THR A 27 -1.67 -1.26 -11.56
CA THR A 27 -2.31 -0.80 -10.32
C THR A 27 -1.55 0.38 -9.73
N VAL A 28 -2.25 1.26 -9.02
CA VAL A 28 -1.65 2.43 -8.37
C VAL A 28 -1.59 2.18 -6.86
N PRO A 29 -0.40 2.09 -6.24
CA PRO A 29 -0.27 1.90 -4.80
C PRO A 29 -0.81 3.11 -4.02
N ILE A 30 -1.67 2.86 -3.04
CA ILE A 30 -2.28 3.88 -2.17
C ILE A 30 -1.63 3.84 -0.78
N LEU A 31 -1.50 2.64 -0.20
CA LEU A 31 -0.87 2.41 1.11
C LEU A 31 0.04 1.19 1.06
N LEU A 32 1.28 1.36 1.48
CA LEU A 32 2.28 0.29 1.63
C LEU A 32 2.63 0.15 3.11
N VAL A 33 2.82 -1.09 3.53
CA VAL A 33 3.29 -1.43 4.88
C VAL A 33 4.51 -2.31 4.71
N ASP A 34 5.63 -1.87 5.27
CA ASP A 34 6.84 -2.68 5.32
C ASP A 34 6.74 -3.66 6.49
N VAL A 35 6.92 -4.94 6.18
CA VAL A 35 6.86 -6.06 7.14
C VAL A 35 8.14 -6.89 7.13
N TRP A 36 9.23 -6.34 6.60
CA TRP A 36 10.57 -6.85 6.82
C TRP A 36 10.95 -6.69 8.29
N GLU A 37 11.70 -7.65 8.84
CA GLU A 37 12.01 -7.68 10.28
C GLU A 37 12.69 -6.38 10.73
N HIS A 38 13.57 -5.80 9.91
CA HIS A 38 14.23 -4.55 10.26
C HIS A 38 13.27 -3.36 10.47
N ALA A 39 12.03 -3.42 9.98
CA ALA A 39 11.06 -2.34 10.13
C ALA A 39 10.41 -2.32 11.53
N PHE A 40 10.45 -3.44 12.27
CA PHE A 40 9.73 -3.57 13.54
C PHE A 40 10.48 -4.31 14.66
N TYR A 41 11.59 -4.97 14.36
CA TYR A 41 12.21 -5.90 15.32
C TYR A 41 12.77 -5.24 16.58
N LEU A 42 13.22 -3.98 16.51
CA LEU A 42 13.75 -3.29 17.68
C LEU A 42 12.68 -3.12 18.76
N ASP A 43 11.48 -2.67 18.37
CA ASP A 43 10.38 -2.36 19.29
C ASP A 43 9.47 -3.56 19.58
N TYR A 44 9.21 -4.41 18.58
CA TYR A 44 8.22 -5.49 18.66
C TYR A 44 8.81 -6.90 18.61
N LYS A 45 10.13 -7.04 18.40
CA LYS A 45 10.83 -8.33 18.29
C LYS A 45 10.13 -9.25 17.27
N ASN A 46 9.75 -10.45 17.69
CA ASN A 46 9.07 -11.45 16.86
C ASN A 46 7.53 -11.29 16.85
N VAL A 47 6.98 -10.28 17.53
CA VAL A 47 5.52 -10.07 17.66
C VAL A 47 5.01 -9.18 16.54
N LYS A 48 5.12 -9.65 15.29
CA LYS A 48 4.63 -8.95 14.09
C LYS A 48 3.16 -8.47 14.17
N PRO A 49 2.22 -9.24 14.76
CA PRO A 49 0.83 -8.77 14.88
C PRO A 49 0.70 -7.45 15.65
N ASP A 50 1.49 -7.25 16.70
CA ASP A 50 1.42 -6.03 17.52
C ASP A 50 1.93 -4.81 16.75
N TYR A 51 2.99 -4.98 15.96
CA TYR A 51 3.45 -3.96 15.03
C TYR A 51 2.35 -3.56 14.04
N VAL A 52 1.70 -4.54 13.40
CA VAL A 52 0.61 -4.27 12.44
C VAL A 52 -0.58 -3.59 13.11
N ASN A 53 -0.90 -3.97 14.36
CA ASN A 53 -1.95 -3.32 15.14
C ASN A 53 -1.62 -1.86 15.46
N ALA A 54 -0.36 -1.55 15.79
CA ALA A 54 0.08 -0.21 16.11
C ALA A 54 0.02 0.74 14.89
N LEU A 55 0.27 0.23 13.68
CA LEU A 55 0.24 1.03 12.45
C LEU A 55 -1.09 1.75 12.22
N TRP A 56 -2.21 1.14 12.59
CA TRP A 56 -3.55 1.73 12.43
C TRP A 56 -3.70 3.08 13.17
N ASN A 57 -2.96 3.27 14.26
CA ASN A 57 -2.97 4.50 15.05
C ASN A 57 -2.12 5.63 14.47
N ILE A 58 -1.22 5.31 13.52
CA ILE A 58 -0.28 6.29 12.94
C ILE A 58 -0.52 6.55 11.46
N PHE A 59 -1.41 5.80 10.81
CA PHE A 59 -1.74 6.05 9.41
C PHE A 59 -2.30 7.45 9.21
N ASN A 60 -1.71 8.17 8.25
CA ASN A 60 -2.22 9.46 7.81
C ASN A 60 -3.36 9.25 6.80
N TRP A 61 -4.57 9.11 7.31
CA TRP A 61 -5.78 8.89 6.50
C TRP A 61 -6.06 10.01 5.50
N ALA A 62 -5.72 11.26 5.82
CA ALA A 62 -5.91 12.38 4.91
C ALA A 62 -5.02 12.26 3.66
N GLU A 63 -3.76 11.89 3.84
CA GLU A 63 -2.83 11.66 2.74
C GLU A 63 -3.19 10.40 1.93
N ILE A 64 -3.64 9.33 2.60
CA ILE A 64 -4.14 8.11 1.96
C ILE A 64 -5.36 8.43 1.07
N SER A 65 -6.31 9.22 1.57
CA SER A 65 -7.49 9.65 0.80
C SER A 65 -7.07 10.49 -0.41
N LYS A 66 -6.17 11.47 -0.22
CA LYS A 66 -5.67 12.31 -1.32
C LYS A 66 -5.01 11.48 -2.42
N ARG A 67 -4.23 10.45 -2.07
CA ARG A 67 -3.62 9.52 -3.04
C ARG A 67 -4.67 8.73 -3.80
N PHE A 68 -5.71 8.26 -3.10
CA PHE A 68 -6.82 7.58 -3.73
C PHE A 68 -7.57 8.47 -4.72
N ASP A 69 -7.91 9.71 -4.32
CA ASP A 69 -8.59 10.67 -5.19
C ASP A 69 -7.77 10.97 -6.46
N ASN A 70 -6.46 11.16 -6.30
CA ASN A 70 -5.54 11.36 -7.42
C ASN A 70 -5.47 10.13 -8.36
N ALA A 71 -5.48 8.93 -7.79
CA ALA A 71 -5.45 7.69 -8.56
C ALA A 71 -6.74 7.48 -9.36
N VAL A 72 -7.90 7.80 -8.77
CA VAL A 72 -9.22 7.73 -9.42
C VAL A 72 -9.36 8.79 -10.51
N ALA A 73 -8.83 10.00 -10.28
CA ALA A 73 -8.83 11.08 -11.27
C ALA A 73 -7.93 10.80 -12.50
N GLY A 74 -7.18 9.69 -12.49
CA GLY A 74 -6.32 9.30 -13.61
C GLY A 74 -5.00 10.07 -13.68
N GLY A 75 -4.56 10.70 -12.58
CA GLY A 75 -3.37 11.56 -12.53
C GLY A 75 -2.03 10.89 -12.85
N ASN A 76 -2.01 9.57 -13.10
CA ASN A 76 -0.78 8.81 -13.30
C ASN A 76 -0.46 8.43 -14.75
N GLY A 77 -1.23 8.89 -15.76
CA GLY A 77 -0.85 8.71 -17.17
C GLY A 77 -0.67 7.24 -17.64
N LEU A 78 -1.08 6.27 -16.82
CA LEU A 78 -0.93 4.83 -17.06
C LEU A 78 -1.96 4.29 -18.06
N LEU A 79 -2.89 5.13 -18.51
CA LEU A 79 -3.64 4.90 -19.73
C LEU A 79 -2.72 5.32 -20.89
N LEU A 80 -1.97 4.34 -21.41
CA LEU A 80 -1.21 4.46 -22.66
C LEU A 80 -2.11 5.11 -23.73
N SER A 81 -1.82 6.37 -24.05
CA SER A 81 -2.27 7.03 -25.28
C SER A 81 -1.46 6.53 -26.46
#